data_AF-A0A929DW50-F1
#
_entry.id   AF-A0A929DW50-F1
#
_cell.length_a   1.000
_cell.length_b   1.000
_cell.length_c   1.000
_cell.angle_alpha   90.00
_cell.angle_beta   90.00
_cell.angle_gamma   90.00
#
_symmetry.space_group_name_H-M   'P 1'
#
loop_
_entity.id
_entity.type
_entity.pdbx_description
1 polymer ?
#
loop_
_entity_poly.entity_id
_entity_poly.type
_entity_poly.pdbx_seq_one_letter_code
_entity_poly.pdbx_strand_id
1 'polypeptide(L)'
;MNNYVRLILVLFFSLLSCNKASETDHSLTLLEYQELGMPDYNSVWSMEDYSNAFFVLNTLKYGNLKALPVRDSEKSGVLFSRMISIDNLSFLQDEALPLWAKADMIKWFVNTLMELKVVYTTVGTERQYYVRELMDIDIFRVSVAHLMLELGQKINES
;
A
#
# COMPACT_ATOMS: atom_id res chain seq x y z
N MET A 1 37.73 22.28 -30.58
CA MET A 1 36.77 22.62 -29.49
C MET A 1 35.30 22.51 -29.87
N ASN A 2 34.90 22.56 -31.15
CA ASN A 2 33.47 22.53 -31.54
C ASN A 2 32.74 21.18 -31.40
N ASN A 3 33.44 20.06 -31.24
CA ASN A 3 32.81 18.72 -31.18
C ASN A 3 32.35 18.33 -29.77
N TYR A 4 32.99 18.84 -28.71
CA TYR A 4 32.62 18.54 -27.32
C TYR A 4 31.34 19.26 -26.89
N VAL A 5 31.11 20.48 -27.37
CA VAL A 5 29.88 21.25 -27.08
C VAL A 5 28.64 20.57 -27.67
N ARG A 6 28.77 19.95 -28.85
CA ARG A 6 27.68 19.17 -29.46
C ARG A 6 27.38 17.88 -28.69
N LEU A 7 28.40 17.21 -28.16
CA LEU A 7 28.24 15.99 -27.38
C LEU A 7 27.52 16.25 -26.03
N ILE A 8 27.87 17.36 -25.37
CA ILE A 8 27.25 17.77 -24.10
C ILE A 8 25.78 18.16 -24.30
N LEU A 9 25.43 18.82 -25.42
CA LEU A 9 24.04 19.17 -25.75
C LEU A 9 23.16 17.95 -26.02
N VAL A 10 23.70 16.90 -26.67
CA VAL A 10 22.96 15.64 -26.91
C VAL A 10 22.71 14.86 -25.62
N LEU A 11 23.67 14.89 -24.68
CA LEU A 11 23.51 14.30 -23.34
C LEU A 11 22.49 15.06 -22.48
N PHE A 12 22.40 16.39 -22.61
CA PHE A 12 21.42 17.18 -21.87
C PHE A 12 19.97 16.96 -22.37
N PHE A 13 19.77 16.79 -23.69
CA PHE A 13 18.44 16.51 -24.25
C PHE A 13 17.93 15.09 -23.93
N SER A 14 18.82 14.13 -23.72
CA SER A 14 18.44 12.76 -23.34
C SER A 14 18.05 12.63 -21.87
N LEU A 15 18.45 13.56 -20.99
CA LEU A 15 17.99 13.63 -19.60
C LEU A 15 16.59 14.24 -19.44
N LEU A 16 16.13 15.05 -20.41
CA LEU A 16 14.78 15.64 -20.40
C LEU A 16 13.70 14.71 -20.98
N SER A 17 14.11 13.60 -21.61
CA SER A 17 13.19 12.67 -22.31
C SER A 17 12.64 11.56 -21.43
N CYS A 18 12.76 11.66 -20.11
CA CYS A 18 12.13 10.76 -19.13
C CYS A 18 10.91 11.40 -18.44
N ASN A 19 10.19 12.32 -19.09
CA ASN A 19 8.80 12.58 -18.72
C ASN A 19 7.93 11.47 -19.30
N LYS A 20 7.93 10.29 -18.67
CA LYS A 20 6.75 9.41 -18.76
C LYS A 20 5.59 10.30 -18.36
N ALA A 21 4.65 10.56 -19.27
CA ALA A 21 3.41 11.23 -18.94
C ALA A 21 2.88 10.56 -17.66
N SER A 22 2.82 11.34 -16.58
CA SER A 22 2.14 10.91 -15.37
C SER A 22 0.76 10.47 -15.84
N GLU A 23 0.48 9.18 -15.75
CA GLU A 23 -0.87 8.69 -15.99
C GLU A 23 -1.76 9.50 -15.05
N THR A 24 -2.75 10.19 -15.61
CA THR A 24 -3.53 11.18 -14.84
C THR A 24 -4.06 10.50 -13.58
N ASP A 25 -3.79 11.11 -12.43
CA ASP A 25 -4.24 10.57 -11.16
C ASP A 25 -5.77 10.64 -11.07
N HIS A 26 -6.41 9.48 -11.18
CA HIS A 26 -7.87 9.32 -11.12
C HIS A 26 -8.37 8.88 -9.73
N SER A 27 -7.49 8.80 -8.73
CA SER A 27 -7.88 8.48 -7.36
C SER A 27 -8.81 9.55 -6.78
N LEU A 28 -9.67 9.13 -5.86
CA LEU A 28 -10.51 10.05 -5.09
C LEU A 28 -9.67 10.88 -4.11
N THR A 29 -10.24 11.96 -3.62
CA THR A 29 -9.72 12.74 -2.48
C THR A 29 -10.00 12.03 -1.16
N LEU A 30 -9.28 12.41 -0.11
CA LEU A 30 -9.47 11.85 1.25
C LEU A 30 -10.91 12.03 1.75
N LEU A 31 -11.52 13.20 1.48
CA LEU A 31 -12.90 13.48 1.87
C LEU A 31 -13.88 12.53 1.17
N GLU A 32 -13.73 12.34 -0.14
CA GLU A 32 -14.58 11.42 -0.91
C GLU A 32 -14.43 9.97 -0.41
N TYR A 33 -13.23 9.52 -0.03
CA TYR A 33 -13.09 8.20 0.62
C TYR A 33 -13.81 8.13 1.96
N GLN A 34 -13.70 9.17 2.78
CA GLN A 34 -14.38 9.22 4.09
C GLN A 34 -15.90 9.20 3.91
N GLU A 35 -16.44 9.90 2.92
CA GLU A 35 -17.86 9.87 2.56
C GLU A 35 -18.33 8.47 2.13
N LEU A 36 -17.44 7.65 1.56
CA LEU A 36 -17.68 6.24 1.24
C LEU A 36 -17.56 5.31 2.46
N GLY A 37 -17.17 5.81 3.63
CA GLY A 37 -16.98 5.02 4.86
C GLY A 37 -15.55 4.52 5.07
N MET A 38 -14.56 5.11 4.38
CA MET A 38 -13.15 4.80 4.65
C MET A 38 -12.77 5.28 6.06
N PRO A 39 -12.03 4.47 6.86
CA PRO A 39 -11.54 4.91 8.16
C PRO A 39 -10.65 6.14 8.08
N ASP A 40 -10.51 6.84 9.21
CA ASP A 40 -9.57 7.96 9.32
C ASP A 40 -8.14 7.49 9.05
N TYR A 41 -7.44 8.14 8.14
CA TYR A 41 -6.06 7.80 7.78
C TYR A 41 -5.05 8.30 8.82
N ASN A 42 -5.46 9.16 9.77
CA ASN A 42 -4.59 9.66 10.83
C ASN A 42 -4.51 8.72 12.04
N SER A 43 -5.45 7.79 12.20
CA SER A 43 -5.46 6.81 13.28
C SER A 43 -4.66 5.55 12.93
N VAL A 44 -4.28 4.79 13.96
CA VAL A 44 -3.81 3.41 13.79
C VAL A 44 -5.02 2.54 13.46
N TRP A 45 -4.92 1.73 12.40
CA TRP A 45 -6.04 0.92 11.95
C TRP A 45 -6.16 -0.39 12.72
N SER A 46 -7.35 -0.63 13.25
CA SER A 46 -7.80 -1.89 13.83
C SER A 46 -8.27 -2.88 12.76
N MET A 47 -8.65 -4.09 13.17
CA MET A 47 -9.26 -5.07 12.26
C MET A 47 -10.58 -4.59 11.66
N GLU A 48 -11.37 -3.85 12.45
CA GLU A 48 -12.64 -3.27 11.98
C GLU A 48 -12.38 -2.19 10.92
N ASP A 49 -11.37 -1.34 11.13
CA ASP A 49 -10.98 -0.32 10.16
C ASP A 49 -10.59 -0.93 8.82
N TYR A 50 -9.74 -1.95 8.83
CA TYR A 50 -9.39 -2.69 7.61
C TYR A 50 -10.60 -3.35 6.95
N SER A 51 -11.56 -3.86 7.72
CA SER A 51 -12.80 -4.44 7.18
C SER A 51 -13.63 -3.37 6.43
N ASN A 52 -13.78 -2.19 7.04
CA ASN A 52 -14.45 -1.04 6.43
C ASN A 52 -13.69 -0.55 5.20
N ALA A 53 -12.36 -0.43 5.29
CA ALA A 53 -11.52 -0.06 4.16
C ALA A 53 -11.68 -1.03 2.99
N PHE A 54 -11.68 -2.34 3.24
CA PHE A 54 -11.88 -3.32 2.17
C PHE A 54 -13.26 -3.26 1.53
N PHE A 55 -14.30 -2.95 2.30
CA PHE A 55 -15.62 -2.73 1.72
C PHE A 55 -15.58 -1.58 0.70
N VAL A 56 -14.96 -0.45 1.06
CA VAL A 56 -14.81 0.71 0.16
C VAL A 56 -13.95 0.34 -1.06
N LEU A 57 -12.79 -0.26 -0.84
CA LEU A 57 -11.85 -0.57 -1.91
C LEU A 57 -12.41 -1.60 -2.89
N ASN A 58 -13.12 -2.63 -2.43
CA ASN A 58 -13.76 -3.59 -3.32
C ASN A 58 -14.89 -2.91 -4.12
N THR A 59 -15.68 -2.04 -3.49
CA THR A 59 -16.70 -1.26 -4.20
C THR A 59 -16.08 -0.44 -5.33
N LEU A 60 -14.96 0.23 -5.07
CA LEU A 60 -14.21 0.97 -6.09
C LEU A 60 -13.61 0.06 -7.15
N LYS A 61 -13.02 -1.08 -6.78
CA LYS A 61 -12.44 -2.04 -7.73
C LYS A 61 -13.45 -2.45 -8.81
N TYR A 62 -14.68 -2.77 -8.40
CA TYR A 62 -15.72 -3.24 -9.31
C TYR A 62 -16.49 -2.10 -10.00
N GLY A 63 -16.53 -0.90 -9.43
CA GLY A 63 -17.20 0.27 -10.02
C GLY A 63 -16.31 1.11 -10.92
N ASN A 64 -15.12 1.47 -10.44
CA ASN A 64 -14.11 2.25 -11.15
C ASN A 64 -12.71 1.95 -10.57
N LEU A 65 -12.02 0.97 -11.14
CA LEU A 65 -10.71 0.51 -10.65
C LEU A 65 -9.69 1.65 -10.50
N LYS A 66 -9.72 2.66 -11.39
CA LYS A 66 -8.76 3.78 -11.38
C LYS A 66 -8.96 4.76 -10.22
N ALA A 67 -10.06 4.60 -9.47
CA ALA A 67 -10.38 5.41 -8.31
C ALA A 67 -9.73 4.90 -7.01
N LEU A 68 -8.95 3.81 -7.02
CA LEU A 68 -8.24 3.33 -5.83
C LEU A 68 -7.13 4.30 -5.39
N PRO A 69 -6.71 4.27 -4.10
CA PRO A 69 -5.61 5.10 -3.61
C PRO A 69 -4.30 4.81 -4.34
N VAL A 70 -3.56 5.85 -4.70
CA VAL A 70 -2.30 5.79 -5.46
C VAL A 70 -1.15 6.23 -4.57
N ARG A 71 -0.05 5.48 -4.55
CA ARG A 71 1.09 5.66 -3.62
C ARG A 71 1.62 7.10 -3.58
N ASP A 72 1.89 7.69 -4.75
CA ASP A 72 2.50 9.02 -4.87
C ASP A 72 1.47 10.12 -5.18
N SER A 73 0.18 9.85 -4.98
CA SER A 73 -0.87 10.84 -5.22
C SER A 73 -0.92 11.88 -4.12
N GLU A 74 -1.01 13.16 -4.49
CA GLU A 74 -1.30 14.25 -3.55
C GLU A 74 -2.70 14.10 -2.92
N LYS A 75 -3.64 13.42 -3.59
CA LYS A 75 -5.03 13.25 -3.16
C LYS A 75 -5.22 12.06 -2.23
N SER A 76 -4.48 10.97 -2.45
CA SER A 76 -4.75 9.67 -1.82
C SER A 76 -3.53 8.92 -1.33
N GLY A 77 -2.31 9.43 -1.56
CA GLY A 77 -1.06 8.75 -1.18
C GLY A 77 -0.91 8.53 0.32
N VAL A 78 -1.41 9.45 1.13
CA VAL A 78 -1.42 9.28 2.60
C VAL A 78 -2.33 8.14 3.03
N LEU A 79 -3.48 7.96 2.35
CA LEU A 79 -4.38 6.85 2.62
C LEU A 79 -3.76 5.51 2.18
N PHE A 80 -3.12 5.48 1.01
CA PHE A 80 -2.35 4.30 0.59
C PHE A 80 -1.28 3.93 1.63
N SER A 81 -0.51 4.92 2.07
CA SER A 81 0.56 4.73 3.05
C SER A 81 0.02 4.23 4.39
N ARG A 82 -1.17 4.68 4.83
CA ARG A 82 -1.81 4.16 6.05
C ARG A 82 -2.14 2.67 5.93
N MET A 83 -2.63 2.20 4.79
CA MET A 83 -2.99 0.78 4.60
C MET A 83 -1.81 -0.19 4.74
N ILE A 84 -0.59 0.30 4.49
CA ILE A 84 0.65 -0.49 4.59
C ILE A 84 1.60 0.08 5.66
N SER A 85 1.06 0.73 6.68
CA SER A 85 1.86 1.29 7.77
C SER A 85 2.22 0.22 8.81
N ILE A 86 3.49 0.22 9.23
CA ILE A 86 3.99 -0.61 10.34
C ILE A 86 3.31 -0.25 11.67
N ASP A 87 2.79 0.97 11.81
CA ASP A 87 2.10 1.42 13.02
C ASP A 87 0.83 0.60 13.29
N ASN A 88 0.21 0.06 12.23
CA ASN A 88 -0.96 -0.83 12.34
C ASN A 88 -0.61 -2.18 12.99
N LEU A 89 0.67 -2.47 13.19
CA LEU A 89 1.18 -3.65 13.88
C LEU A 89 1.66 -3.34 15.32
N SER A 90 1.33 -2.15 15.84
CA SER A 90 1.70 -1.73 17.20
C SER A 90 1.23 -2.68 18.31
N PHE A 91 0.16 -3.46 18.08
CA PHE A 91 -0.30 -4.51 19.00
C PHE A 91 0.77 -5.57 19.31
N LEU A 92 1.78 -5.75 18.44
CA LEU A 92 2.89 -6.66 18.69
C LEU A 92 3.74 -6.22 19.90
N GLN A 93 3.79 -4.91 20.15
CA GLN A 93 4.55 -4.32 21.27
C GLN A 93 3.72 -4.20 22.56
N ASP A 94 2.42 -4.45 22.51
CA ASP A 94 1.55 -4.35 23.68
C ASP A 94 1.84 -5.47 24.70
N GLU A 95 2.47 -5.17 25.82
CA GLU A 95 2.81 -6.15 26.86
C GLU A 95 1.59 -6.73 27.58
N ALA A 96 0.43 -6.04 27.53
CA ALA A 96 -0.80 -6.54 28.13
C ALA A 96 -1.42 -7.68 27.30
N LEU A 97 -1.09 -7.79 26.01
CA LEU A 97 -1.58 -8.86 25.16
C LEU A 97 -0.74 -10.14 25.32
N PRO A 98 -1.38 -11.29 25.61
CA PRO A 98 -0.67 -12.56 25.66
C PRO A 98 -0.16 -12.94 24.27
N LEU A 99 0.95 -13.70 24.21
CA LEU A 99 1.63 -14.03 22.95
C LEU A 99 0.71 -14.75 21.94
N TRP A 100 -0.19 -15.62 22.40
CA TRP A 100 -1.14 -16.31 21.53
C TRP A 100 -2.13 -15.35 20.85
N ALA A 101 -2.55 -14.28 21.54
CA ALA A 101 -3.46 -13.28 20.97
C ALA A 101 -2.74 -12.48 19.89
N LYS A 102 -1.48 -12.08 20.14
CA LYS A 102 -0.63 -11.45 19.12
C LYS A 102 -0.47 -12.33 17.88
N ALA A 103 -0.31 -13.64 18.07
CA ALA A 103 -0.16 -14.60 16.98
C ALA A 103 -1.43 -14.72 16.13
N ASP A 104 -2.60 -14.71 16.77
CA ASP A 104 -3.88 -14.72 16.06
C ASP A 104 -4.08 -13.41 15.27
N MET A 105 -3.78 -12.27 15.89
CA MET A 105 -3.91 -10.95 15.25
C MET A 105 -2.98 -10.79 14.04
N ILE A 106 -1.71 -11.18 14.14
CA ILE A 106 -0.79 -11.07 13.00
C ILE A 106 -1.13 -12.04 11.87
N LYS A 107 -1.63 -13.24 12.20
CA LYS A 107 -2.14 -14.20 11.20
C LYS A 107 -3.32 -13.60 10.43
N TRP A 108 -4.26 -12.97 11.12
CA TRP A 108 -5.36 -12.24 10.48
C TRP A 108 -4.82 -11.16 9.54
N PHE A 109 -3.84 -10.38 9.99
CA PHE A 109 -3.24 -9.31 9.20
C PHE A 109 -2.57 -9.81 7.91
N VAL A 110 -1.91 -10.98 7.94
CA VAL A 110 -1.35 -11.61 6.74
C VAL A 110 -2.43 -11.92 5.70
N ASN A 111 -3.60 -12.41 6.14
CA ASN A 111 -4.73 -12.69 5.24
C ASN A 111 -5.29 -11.39 4.64
N THR A 112 -5.48 -10.37 5.48
CA THR A 112 -5.87 -9.02 5.07
C THR A 112 -4.96 -8.50 3.95
N LEU A 113 -3.64 -8.62 4.07
CA LEU A 113 -2.73 -8.16 3.02
C LEU A 113 -2.83 -8.95 1.70
N MET A 114 -3.24 -10.22 1.74
CA MET A 114 -3.55 -10.97 0.51
C MET A 114 -4.78 -10.41 -0.20
N GLU A 115 -5.81 -10.05 0.55
CA GLU A 115 -7.03 -9.42 0.01
C GLU A 115 -6.73 -8.04 -0.57
N LEU A 116 -5.89 -7.24 0.09
CA LEU A 116 -5.43 -5.96 -0.44
C LEU A 116 -4.69 -6.12 -1.77
N LYS A 117 -3.81 -7.11 -1.88
CA LYS A 117 -3.14 -7.42 -3.15
C LYS A 117 -4.15 -7.77 -4.24
N VAL A 118 -5.17 -8.55 -3.92
CA VAL A 118 -6.25 -8.88 -4.86
C VAL A 118 -6.97 -7.61 -5.31
N VAL A 119 -7.29 -6.68 -4.40
CA VAL A 119 -7.95 -5.40 -4.75
C VAL A 119 -7.17 -4.66 -5.84
N TYR A 120 -5.86 -4.53 -5.66
CA TYR A 120 -4.99 -3.78 -6.56
C TYR A 120 -4.59 -4.54 -7.84
N THR A 121 -4.94 -5.83 -7.96
CA THR A 121 -4.63 -6.64 -9.14
C THR A 121 -5.75 -6.59 -10.17
N THR A 122 -5.41 -6.25 -11.42
CA THR A 122 -6.33 -6.35 -12.56
C THR A 122 -6.42 -7.81 -13.02
N VAL A 123 -7.62 -8.29 -13.36
CA VAL A 123 -7.82 -9.68 -13.82
C VAL A 123 -7.77 -9.74 -15.35
N GLY A 124 -7.11 -10.76 -15.91
CA GLY A 124 -7.10 -11.04 -17.35
C GLY A 124 -5.85 -10.55 -18.09
N THR A 125 -5.99 -10.23 -19.38
CA THR A 125 -4.89 -9.74 -20.25
C THR A 125 -4.72 -8.22 -20.18
N GLU A 126 -5.42 -7.56 -19.26
CA GLU A 126 -5.34 -6.12 -19.10
C GLU A 126 -3.97 -5.70 -18.54
N ARG A 127 -3.54 -4.50 -18.91
CA ARG A 127 -2.32 -3.92 -18.37
C ARG A 127 -2.52 -3.65 -16.88
N GLN A 128 -1.57 -4.12 -16.07
CA GLN A 128 -1.57 -3.82 -14.64
C GLN A 128 -1.31 -2.32 -14.40
N TYR A 129 -2.26 -1.64 -13.76
CA TYR A 129 -2.20 -0.20 -13.49
C TYR A 129 -1.36 0.10 -12.23
N TYR A 130 -1.61 -0.63 -11.16
CA TYR A 130 -1.06 -0.36 -9.83
C TYR A 130 0.21 -1.17 -9.53
N VAL A 131 1.14 -1.24 -10.48
CA VAL A 131 2.36 -2.07 -10.33
C VAL A 131 3.20 -1.64 -9.12
N ARG A 132 3.31 -0.33 -8.87
CA ARG A 132 4.13 0.20 -7.77
C ARG A 132 3.49 -0.07 -6.41
N GLU A 133 2.18 0.13 -6.31
CA GLU A 133 1.40 -0.17 -5.12
C GLU A 133 1.46 -1.66 -4.79
N LEU A 134 1.35 -2.54 -5.79
CA LEU A 134 1.51 -3.98 -5.61
C LEU A 134 2.90 -4.35 -5.07
N MET A 135 3.96 -3.69 -5.55
CA MET A 135 5.31 -3.90 -5.03
C MET A 135 5.42 -3.46 -3.57
N ASP A 136 4.86 -2.30 -3.20
CA ASP A 136 4.89 -1.82 -1.82
C ASP A 136 4.08 -2.72 -0.87
N ILE A 137 2.92 -3.22 -1.34
CA ILE A 137 2.13 -4.23 -0.62
C ILE A 137 2.96 -5.49 -0.40
N ASP A 138 3.66 -6.00 -1.42
CA ASP A 138 4.50 -7.19 -1.27
C ASP A 138 5.72 -6.95 -0.36
N ILE A 139 6.35 -5.79 -0.41
CA ILE A 139 7.42 -5.41 0.53
C ILE A 139 6.89 -5.41 1.97
N PHE A 140 5.75 -4.77 2.20
CA PHE A 140 5.14 -4.72 3.52
C PHE A 140 4.76 -6.13 4.01
N ARG A 141 4.25 -7.00 3.13
CA ARG A 141 3.97 -8.42 3.46
C ARG A 141 5.21 -9.17 3.93
N VAL A 142 6.37 -8.93 3.31
CA VAL A 142 7.64 -9.52 3.76
C VAL A 142 8.01 -9.02 5.16
N SER A 143 7.82 -7.73 5.44
CA SER A 143 8.02 -7.17 6.79
C SER A 143 7.10 -7.82 7.83
N VAL A 144 5.82 -8.02 7.51
CA VAL A 144 4.88 -8.70 8.41
C VAL A 144 5.27 -10.16 8.63
N ALA A 145 5.69 -10.87 7.58
CA ALA A 145 6.17 -12.25 7.70
C ALA A 145 7.40 -12.35 8.61
N HIS A 146 8.32 -11.39 8.53
CA HIS A 146 9.48 -11.32 9.43
C HIS A 146 9.05 -11.15 10.89
N LEU A 147 8.14 -10.21 11.18
CA LEU A 147 7.59 -10.01 12.53
C LEU A 147 6.85 -11.24 13.06
N MET A 148 6.18 -11.99 12.19
CA MET A 148 5.53 -13.25 12.55
C MET A 148 6.55 -14.32 12.96
N LEU A 149 7.70 -14.38 12.31
CA LEU A 149 8.79 -15.29 12.68
C LEU A 149 9.41 -14.91 14.03
N GLU A 150 9.65 -13.62 14.28
CA GLU A 150 10.16 -13.14 15.57
C GLU A 150 9.18 -13.46 16.71
N LEU A 151 7.88 -13.25 16.49
CA LEU A 151 6.86 -13.64 17.46
C LEU A 151 6.84 -15.16 17.71
N GLY A 152 7.00 -15.96 16.65
CA GLY A 152 7.10 -17.41 16.76
C GLY A 152 8.31 -17.87 17.59
N GLN A 153 9.46 -17.21 17.43
CA GLN A 153 10.65 -17.47 18.26
C GLN A 153 10.38 -17.14 19.73
N LYS A 154 9.79 -15.96 20.01
CA LYS A 154 9.44 -15.54 21.36
C LYS A 154 8.47 -16.52 22.05
N ILE A 155 7.50 -17.05 21.31
CA ILE A 155 6.58 -18.09 21.80
C ILE A 155 7.32 -19.38 22.16
N ASN A 156 8.28 -19.80 21.33
CA ASN A 156 9.03 -21.04 21.54
C ASN A 156 10.01 -20.94 22.74
N GLU A 157 10.43 -19.74 23.11
CA GLU A 157 11.31 -19.46 24.24
C GLU A 157 10.58 -19.24 25.58
N SER A 158 9.25 -19.10 25.55
CA SER A 158 8.40 -18.87 26.74
C SER A 158 7.89 -20.17 27.36
#